data_AF-A0A7X5IG95-F1
#
_entry.id   AF-A0A7X5IG95-F1
#
_cell.length_a   1.000
_cell.length_b   1.000
_cell.length_c   1.000
_cell.angle_alpha   90.00
_cell.angle_beta   90.00
_cell.angle_gamma   90.00
#
_symmetry.space_group_name_H-M   'P 1'
#
loop_
_entity.id
_entity.type
_entity.pdbx_description
1 polymer ?
#
loop_
_entity_poly.entity_id
_entity_poly.type
_entity_poly.pdbx_seq_one_letter_code
_entity_poly.pdbx_strand_id
1 'polypeptide(L)'
;SPSRRAKSRRPPPIEFSEAVDDATDPGETIPAEGDPPDSRPQATDAAGSASPSFEKSDTAPQPGAPDVAPGSTSDPVARALAEAGLPLSAAASADPSPDAQGWVTCGDLRVKGGAYGVDFTYTPGAVQYNGADYGTSDVVEVLTSTPLVFSDAAGHSKDAPGATGIQVNPGVHADITLNGVHVSHTIPLNIITDCTSTENGSKASDSTQLQTRTELYLVVSDRSDNSLSSHENYRPGIRCGEGANLTIDDETRNIDSAGNEVVPVGGIINHETTLIGGKHLKKGEVHTTLDSEEPGSLTVEGGYGASAIGGGMAETGGRITINGGAILARAYYGTKNTDTGAGIGGGAGGEGSDEVITYNSGTIEVHGGYHGAGTGAGCWLT
;
A
#
# COMPACT_ATOMS: atom_id res chain seq x y z
N SER A 1 -42.05 40.94 50.75
CA SER A 1 -40.78 40.40 50.23
C SER A 1 -40.99 39.04 49.59
N PRO A 2 -40.66 38.90 48.30
CA PRO A 2 -39.94 37.71 47.83
C PRO A 2 -38.71 38.08 46.99
N SER A 3 -37.87 37.06 46.81
CA SER A 3 -36.42 37.07 46.63
C SER A 3 -35.92 37.33 45.20
N ARG A 4 -34.66 37.76 45.16
CA ARG A 4 -33.89 38.22 44.00
C ARG A 4 -33.65 37.13 42.94
N ARG A 5 -33.74 37.57 41.69
CA ARG A 5 -33.32 36.92 40.45
C ARG A 5 -31.79 36.77 40.43
N ALA A 6 -31.25 35.56 40.26
CA ALA A 6 -29.83 35.32 39.99
C ALA A 6 -29.67 34.72 38.58
N LYS A 7 -28.79 35.36 37.80
CA LYS A 7 -28.48 35.07 36.39
C LYS A 7 -27.53 33.88 36.29
N SER A 8 -27.74 33.06 35.25
CA SER A 8 -26.83 32.01 34.76
C SER A 8 -25.42 32.58 34.49
N ARG A 9 -24.38 31.93 35.03
CA ARG A 9 -22.96 32.23 34.80
C ARG A 9 -22.39 31.23 33.77
N ARG A 10 -21.87 31.74 32.66
CA ARG A 10 -20.94 31.02 31.76
C ARG A 10 -19.57 30.87 32.44
N PRO A 11 -18.81 29.80 32.14
CA PRO A 11 -17.42 29.67 32.58
C PRO A 11 -16.50 30.66 31.82
N PRO A 12 -15.35 31.06 32.42
CA PRO A 12 -14.46 32.08 31.87
C PRO A 12 -13.61 31.56 30.68
N PRO A 13 -13.10 32.47 29.82
CA PRO A 13 -12.20 32.13 28.72
C PRO A 13 -10.78 31.82 29.22
N ILE A 14 -10.09 30.94 28.51
CA ILE A 14 -8.68 30.59 28.71
C ILE A 14 -7.83 31.65 28.00
N GLU A 15 -6.97 32.35 28.75
CA GLU A 15 -5.97 33.27 28.18
C GLU A 15 -4.63 32.54 28.03
N PHE A 16 -4.00 32.72 26.87
CA PHE A 16 -2.60 32.39 26.63
C PHE A 16 -1.77 33.68 26.68
N SER A 17 -0.85 33.75 27.63
CA SER A 17 0.20 34.76 27.68
C SER A 17 1.53 34.05 27.88
N GLU A 18 2.44 34.15 26.91
CA GLU A 18 3.70 34.90 27.01
C GLU A 18 4.51 34.75 25.71
N ALA A 19 5.16 35.85 25.31
CA ALA A 19 6.07 35.95 24.18
C ALA A 19 7.51 35.76 24.66
N VAL A 20 8.35 35.13 23.84
CA VAL A 20 9.80 35.18 24.03
C VAL A 20 10.53 35.29 22.69
N ASP A 21 11.06 36.50 22.50
CA ASP A 21 12.28 36.96 21.84
C ASP A 21 12.68 36.53 20.42
N ASP A 22 12.65 37.57 19.59
CA ASP A 22 13.15 37.72 18.23
C ASP A 22 14.70 37.74 18.24
N ALA A 23 15.32 36.80 17.52
CA ALA A 23 16.75 36.78 17.29
C ALA A 23 17.04 37.49 15.96
N THR A 24 17.55 38.71 16.06
CA THR A 24 18.14 39.50 14.97
C THR A 24 19.27 38.76 14.25
N ASP A 25 19.19 38.68 12.92
CA ASP A 25 20.32 38.42 12.01
C ASP A 25 20.45 39.58 11.01
N PRO A 26 21.66 40.12 10.72
CA PRO A 26 21.81 41.37 10.00
C PRO A 26 21.93 41.16 8.49
N GLY A 27 20.93 41.70 7.77
CA GLY A 27 21.07 42.43 6.51
C GLY A 27 21.93 41.86 5.38
N GLU A 28 21.27 41.41 4.32
CA GLU A 28 21.77 41.59 2.96
C GLU A 28 20.65 42.08 2.03
N THR A 29 21.03 43.00 1.15
CA THR A 29 20.21 44.00 0.46
C THR A 29 19.39 43.45 -0.71
N ILE A 30 18.12 43.85 -0.81
CA ILE A 30 17.24 43.66 -1.97
C ILE A 30 17.46 44.79 -2.99
N PRO A 31 17.70 44.51 -4.30
CA PRO A 31 17.41 45.46 -5.36
C PRO A 31 15.96 45.29 -5.86
N ALA A 32 15.37 46.44 -6.16
CA ALA A 32 13.97 46.69 -6.49
C ALA A 32 13.36 45.85 -7.63
N GLU A 33 12.07 45.58 -7.49
CA GLU A 33 11.16 45.07 -8.52
C GLU A 33 11.17 45.93 -9.79
N GLY A 34 11.36 45.28 -10.93
CA GLY A 34 10.92 45.77 -12.22
C GLY A 34 9.87 44.79 -12.76
N ASP A 35 8.65 45.29 -12.99
CA ASP A 35 7.58 44.56 -13.69
C ASP A 35 8.03 44.09 -15.08
N PRO A 36 7.74 42.85 -15.48
CA PRO A 36 7.63 42.46 -16.88
C PRO A 36 6.19 42.10 -17.29
N PRO A 37 5.91 42.07 -18.59
CA PRO A 37 4.63 42.52 -19.14
C PRO A 37 3.53 41.46 -19.18
N ASP A 38 2.30 41.97 -19.08
CA ASP A 38 1.04 41.33 -19.46
C ASP A 38 1.16 40.65 -20.83
N SER A 39 1.16 39.32 -20.82
CA SER A 39 1.11 38.47 -22.02
C SER A 39 0.19 37.30 -21.73
N ARG A 40 -1.12 37.57 -21.60
CA ARG A 40 -2.17 36.54 -21.66
C ARG A 40 -2.30 36.02 -23.10
N PRO A 41 -2.16 34.71 -23.37
CA PRO A 41 -2.87 34.07 -24.46
C PRO A 41 -4.24 33.61 -23.96
N GLN A 42 -5.28 33.93 -24.74
CA GLN A 42 -6.66 33.50 -24.48
C GLN A 42 -6.77 31.98 -24.41
N ALA A 43 -7.57 31.52 -23.46
CA ALA A 43 -8.06 30.15 -23.41
C ALA A 43 -8.81 29.79 -24.71
N THR A 44 -8.51 28.60 -25.23
CA THR A 44 -9.46 27.82 -26.02
C THR A 44 -9.60 26.48 -25.33
N ASP A 45 -10.81 26.21 -24.84
CA ASP A 45 -11.21 24.94 -24.26
C ASP A 45 -11.06 23.81 -25.29
N ALA A 46 -10.33 22.76 -24.92
CA ALA A 46 -10.45 21.44 -25.53
C ALA A 46 -10.07 20.38 -24.48
N ALA A 47 -11.09 19.81 -23.85
CA ALA A 47 -10.99 18.59 -23.08
C ALA A 47 -10.50 17.44 -23.97
N GLY A 48 -9.55 16.64 -23.46
CA GLY A 48 -9.09 15.42 -24.12
C GLY A 48 -7.64 15.09 -23.81
N SER A 49 -7.33 14.69 -22.58
CA SER A 49 -6.04 14.03 -22.29
C SER A 49 -6.15 12.57 -22.71
N ALA A 50 -5.59 12.29 -23.88
CA ALA A 50 -5.39 10.95 -24.42
C ALA A 50 -4.30 10.22 -23.62
N SER A 51 -4.63 9.04 -23.10
CA SER A 51 -3.64 8.01 -22.75
C SER A 51 -3.00 7.45 -24.04
N PRO A 52 -1.74 6.97 -24.02
CA PRO A 52 -1.05 6.57 -25.23
C PRO A 52 -1.71 5.33 -25.85
N SER A 53 -2.15 5.50 -27.10
CA SER A 53 -2.66 4.46 -27.99
C SER A 53 -1.51 3.66 -28.60
N PHE A 54 -1.56 2.32 -28.52
CA PHE A 54 -0.68 1.43 -29.28
C PHE A 54 -1.47 0.69 -30.37
N GLU A 55 -0.86 0.66 -31.55
CA GLU A 55 -1.43 0.16 -32.79
C GLU A 55 -1.65 -1.36 -32.78
N LYS A 56 -2.78 -1.74 -33.39
CA LYS A 56 -3.26 -3.11 -33.56
C LYS A 56 -2.57 -3.78 -34.74
N SER A 57 -1.97 -4.95 -34.54
CA SER A 57 -1.58 -5.86 -35.64
C SER A 57 -2.58 -7.01 -35.73
N ASP A 58 -3.44 -6.97 -36.75
CA ASP A 58 -4.36 -8.06 -37.08
C ASP A 58 -3.61 -9.16 -37.84
N THR A 59 -3.74 -10.41 -37.40
CA THR A 59 -3.63 -11.57 -38.33
C THR A 59 -4.56 -12.69 -37.87
N ALA A 60 -5.51 -13.04 -38.74
CA ALA A 60 -6.56 -14.02 -38.52
C ALA A 60 -6.06 -15.49 -38.52
N PRO A 61 -6.76 -16.44 -37.86
CA PRO A 61 -6.44 -17.86 -37.93
C PRO A 61 -7.27 -18.61 -38.99
N GLN A 62 -6.70 -19.66 -39.59
CA GLN A 62 -7.46 -20.71 -40.30
C GLN A 62 -6.79 -22.10 -40.14
N PRO A 63 -7.50 -23.21 -40.38
CA PRO A 63 -7.68 -24.27 -39.39
C PRO A 63 -7.07 -25.62 -39.83
N GLY A 64 -6.88 -26.53 -38.88
CA GLY A 64 -6.62 -27.93 -39.21
C GLY A 64 -6.15 -28.76 -38.02
N ALA A 65 -7.08 -29.46 -37.36
CA ALA A 65 -6.75 -30.65 -36.59
C ALA A 65 -6.60 -31.86 -37.54
N PRO A 66 -5.89 -32.92 -37.11
CA PRO A 66 -6.68 -34.12 -36.88
C PRO A 66 -6.40 -34.80 -35.52
N ASP A 67 -7.45 -35.48 -35.09
CA ASP A 67 -7.66 -36.31 -33.92
C ASP A 67 -6.67 -37.48 -33.81
N VAL A 68 -6.10 -37.72 -32.61
CA VAL A 68 -5.59 -39.05 -32.19
C VAL A 68 -5.77 -39.22 -30.68
N ALA A 69 -6.56 -40.23 -30.29
CA ALA A 69 -6.81 -40.68 -28.92
C ALA A 69 -5.63 -41.53 -28.34
N PRO A 70 -5.58 -41.78 -27.01
CA PRO A 70 -4.33 -41.81 -26.25
C PRO A 70 -3.68 -43.20 -26.12
N GLY A 71 -2.35 -43.23 -26.10
CA GLY A 71 -1.54 -44.39 -25.73
C GLY A 71 -0.13 -43.95 -25.35
N SER A 72 0.27 -44.23 -24.12
CA SER A 72 1.55 -43.81 -23.52
C SER A 72 2.77 -44.34 -24.27
N THR A 73 3.55 -43.46 -24.90
CA THR A 73 4.99 -43.67 -25.17
C THR A 73 5.69 -42.33 -25.41
N SER A 74 6.65 -41.99 -24.54
CA SER A 74 7.76 -41.03 -24.70
C SER A 74 7.58 -39.89 -25.71
N ASP A 75 7.52 -38.65 -25.20
CA ASP A 75 7.46 -37.41 -25.96
C ASP A 75 8.51 -37.39 -27.12
N PRO A 76 8.06 -37.36 -28.40
CA PRO A 76 8.95 -37.32 -29.55
C PRO A 76 9.79 -36.04 -29.61
N VAL A 77 9.36 -34.96 -28.97
CA VAL A 77 10.10 -33.70 -28.86
C VAL A 77 11.29 -33.86 -27.91
N ALA A 78 11.09 -34.49 -26.76
CA ALA A 78 12.17 -34.81 -25.82
C ALA A 78 13.25 -35.72 -26.44
N ARG A 79 12.86 -36.64 -27.32
CA ARG A 79 13.78 -37.55 -28.01
C ARG A 79 14.55 -36.85 -29.14
N ALA A 80 13.91 -35.96 -29.88
CA ALA A 80 14.56 -35.13 -30.90
C ALA A 80 15.56 -34.12 -30.30
N LEU A 81 15.28 -33.60 -29.10
CA LEU A 81 16.17 -32.70 -28.36
C LEU A 81 17.41 -33.43 -27.80
N ALA A 82 17.26 -34.68 -27.33
CA ALA A 82 18.37 -35.49 -26.86
C ALA A 82 19.33 -35.93 -27.98
N GLU A 83 18.81 -36.21 -29.18
CA GLU A 83 19.63 -36.54 -30.36
C GLU A 83 20.35 -35.31 -30.96
N ALA A 84 19.86 -34.09 -30.70
CA ALA A 84 20.44 -32.84 -31.21
C ALA A 84 21.60 -32.27 -30.38
N GLY A 85 21.92 -32.86 -29.22
CA GLY A 85 23.05 -32.44 -28.38
C GLY A 85 22.98 -30.98 -27.87
N LEU A 86 21.78 -30.38 -27.88
CA LEU A 86 21.54 -29.05 -27.33
C LEU A 86 21.48 -29.16 -25.79
N PRO A 87 22.19 -28.31 -25.03
CA PRO A 87 22.11 -28.36 -23.58
C PRO A 87 20.68 -28.03 -23.14
N LEU A 88 20.05 -28.97 -22.44
CA LEU A 88 18.85 -28.70 -21.65
C LEU A 88 19.26 -27.85 -20.44
N SER A 89 19.54 -26.57 -20.65
CA SER A 89 19.79 -25.62 -19.56
C SER A 89 18.45 -25.10 -19.01
N ALA A 90 17.77 -25.99 -18.30
CA ALA A 90 16.89 -25.69 -17.19
C ALA A 90 16.39 -27.05 -16.69
N ALA A 91 17.13 -27.66 -15.76
CA ALA A 91 16.43 -28.52 -14.81
C ALA A 91 15.34 -27.63 -14.22
N ALA A 92 14.07 -28.04 -14.32
CA ALA A 92 13.00 -27.41 -13.57
C ALA A 92 13.51 -27.34 -12.12
N SER A 93 13.80 -26.14 -11.63
CA SER A 93 14.10 -25.95 -10.21
C SER A 93 12.91 -26.54 -9.48
N ALA A 94 13.13 -27.55 -8.64
CA ALA A 94 12.06 -28.05 -7.80
C ALA A 94 11.44 -26.84 -7.08
N ASP A 95 10.12 -26.72 -7.12
CA ASP A 95 9.42 -25.64 -6.43
C ASP A 95 9.93 -25.58 -4.98
N PRO A 96 10.25 -24.39 -4.45
CA PRO A 96 10.82 -24.25 -3.13
C PRO A 96 9.90 -24.91 -2.09
N SER A 97 10.43 -25.91 -1.40
CA SER A 97 9.71 -26.64 -0.37
C SER A 97 9.86 -25.96 0.99
N PRO A 98 8.84 -25.98 1.86
CA PRO A 98 8.98 -25.47 3.23
C PRO A 98 10.10 -26.17 4.02
N ASP A 99 10.81 -25.41 4.84
CA ASP A 99 11.77 -25.95 5.80
C ASP A 99 11.08 -26.67 6.97
N ALA A 100 11.87 -27.17 7.94
CA ALA A 100 11.35 -27.91 9.09
C ALA A 100 10.42 -27.06 10.00
N GLN A 101 10.45 -25.73 9.88
CA GLN A 101 9.66 -24.77 10.62
C GLN A 101 8.45 -24.28 9.81
N GLY A 102 8.30 -24.74 8.57
CA GLY A 102 7.23 -24.42 7.64
C GLY A 102 7.47 -23.12 6.86
N TRP A 103 8.70 -22.62 6.79
CA TRP A 103 9.05 -21.44 6.01
C TRP A 103 9.49 -21.81 4.59
N VAL A 104 8.97 -21.10 3.60
CA VAL A 104 9.45 -21.15 2.23
C VAL A 104 10.27 -19.88 1.97
N THR A 105 11.52 -20.01 1.53
CA THR A 105 12.35 -18.85 1.12
C THR A 105 11.94 -18.39 -0.27
N CYS A 106 11.71 -17.09 -0.43
CA CYS A 106 11.29 -16.43 -1.65
C CYS A 106 12.10 -15.15 -1.81
N GLY A 107 13.18 -15.21 -2.60
CA GLY A 107 14.15 -14.12 -2.68
C GLY A 107 14.76 -13.80 -1.30
N ASP A 108 14.65 -12.54 -0.90
CA ASP A 108 15.17 -12.00 0.36
C ASP A 108 14.16 -12.11 1.52
N LEU A 109 13.01 -12.74 1.28
CA LEU A 109 11.95 -12.97 2.24
C LEU A 109 11.74 -14.47 2.50
N ARG A 110 10.98 -14.78 3.55
CA ARG A 110 10.41 -16.11 3.80
C ARG A 110 8.93 -16.00 4.17
N VAL A 111 8.16 -17.00 3.76
CA VAL A 111 6.70 -17.04 3.90
C VAL A 111 6.26 -18.32 4.61
N LYS A 112 5.25 -18.21 5.47
CA LYS A 112 4.62 -19.35 6.19
C LYS A 112 3.10 -19.19 6.23
N GLY A 113 2.34 -20.29 6.24
CA GLY A 113 0.88 -20.29 6.46
C GLY A 113 0.03 -20.76 5.28
N GLY A 114 0.60 -20.80 4.07
CA GLY A 114 -0.03 -21.33 2.85
C GLY A 114 0.87 -22.27 2.05
N ALA A 115 0.39 -22.72 0.89
CA ALA A 115 1.10 -23.56 -0.05
C ALA A 115 1.72 -22.74 -1.20
N TYR A 116 3.04 -22.90 -1.41
CA TYR A 116 3.73 -22.31 -2.56
C TYR A 116 3.12 -22.83 -3.89
N GLY A 117 2.95 -21.94 -4.85
CA GLY A 117 2.29 -22.21 -6.13
C GLY A 117 0.76 -22.21 -6.08
N VAL A 118 0.16 -22.05 -4.90
CA VAL A 118 -1.30 -21.97 -4.70
C VAL A 118 -1.69 -20.67 -4.03
N ASP A 119 -1.17 -20.43 -2.82
CA ASP A 119 -1.50 -19.25 -2.01
C ASP A 119 -0.52 -18.10 -2.26
N PHE A 120 0.72 -18.43 -2.61
CA PHE A 120 1.74 -17.47 -3.00
C PHE A 120 2.74 -18.09 -3.97
N THR A 121 3.40 -17.25 -4.76
CA THR A 121 4.55 -17.65 -5.59
C THR A 121 5.63 -16.58 -5.56
N TYR A 122 6.86 -16.95 -5.90
CA TYR A 122 7.95 -16.00 -6.08
C TYR A 122 8.21 -15.83 -7.57
N THR A 123 8.11 -14.59 -8.05
CA THR A 123 8.33 -14.22 -9.45
C THR A 123 9.63 -13.43 -9.54
N PRO A 124 10.75 -14.09 -9.89
CA PRO A 124 12.03 -13.41 -10.09
C PRO A 124 12.02 -12.59 -11.39
N GLY A 125 12.73 -11.47 -11.41
CA GLY A 125 12.77 -10.57 -12.55
C GLY A 125 11.46 -9.81 -12.76
N ALA A 126 11.29 -9.23 -13.96
CA ALA A 126 10.21 -8.29 -14.25
C ALA A 126 8.81 -8.91 -14.15
N VAL A 127 7.96 -8.34 -13.32
CA VAL A 127 6.56 -8.73 -13.19
C VAL A 127 5.78 -8.25 -14.41
N GLN A 128 5.08 -9.18 -15.05
CA GLN A 128 4.21 -8.91 -16.19
C GLN A 128 2.76 -8.91 -15.75
N TYR A 129 1.97 -7.94 -16.21
CA TYR A 129 0.51 -8.03 -16.14
C TYR A 129 -0.07 -7.89 -17.54
N ASN A 130 -0.89 -8.86 -17.96
CA ASN A 130 -1.46 -8.94 -19.31
C ASN A 130 -0.42 -8.80 -20.45
N GLY A 131 0.80 -9.34 -20.23
CA GLY A 131 1.89 -9.32 -21.22
C GLY A 131 2.66 -8.00 -21.32
N ALA A 132 2.49 -7.09 -20.36
CA ALA A 132 3.25 -5.84 -20.27
C ALA A 132 4.02 -5.72 -18.95
N ASP A 133 5.21 -5.11 -19.01
CA ASP A 133 6.04 -4.79 -17.85
C ASP A 133 5.27 -3.89 -16.88
N TYR A 134 5.09 -4.35 -15.64
CA TYR A 134 4.43 -3.57 -14.59
C TYR A 134 5.40 -2.58 -13.91
N GLY A 135 6.69 -2.65 -14.25
CA GLY A 135 7.74 -1.77 -13.74
C GLY A 135 8.13 -2.08 -12.28
N THR A 136 8.00 -3.35 -11.88
CA THR A 136 8.52 -3.92 -10.65
C THR A 136 9.15 -5.29 -10.96
N SER A 137 10.07 -5.76 -10.13
CA SER A 137 10.67 -7.08 -10.26
C SER A 137 10.73 -7.82 -8.93
N ASP A 138 11.07 -9.10 -8.95
CA ASP A 138 11.45 -9.87 -7.76
C ASP A 138 10.43 -9.76 -6.63
N VAL A 139 9.20 -10.22 -6.88
CA VAL A 139 8.11 -10.12 -5.92
C VAL A 139 7.62 -11.48 -5.45
N VAL A 140 7.15 -11.53 -4.21
CA VAL A 140 6.25 -12.58 -3.75
C VAL A 140 4.82 -12.17 -4.08
N GLU A 141 4.20 -12.87 -5.02
CA GLU A 141 2.79 -12.68 -5.37
C GLU A 141 1.90 -13.46 -4.39
N VAL A 142 0.94 -12.78 -3.79
CA VAL A 142 -0.10 -13.33 -2.92
C VAL A 142 -1.35 -13.55 -3.76
N LEU A 143 -1.82 -14.79 -3.79
CA LEU A 143 -2.80 -15.29 -4.75
C LEU A 143 -4.16 -15.58 -4.12
N THR A 144 -4.23 -15.72 -2.80
CA THR A 144 -5.45 -16.12 -2.08
C THR A 144 -5.60 -15.35 -0.76
N SER A 145 -6.71 -15.61 -0.08
CA SER A 145 -7.01 -15.11 1.28
C SER A 145 -6.42 -15.96 2.40
N THR A 146 -5.60 -16.97 2.08
CA THR A 146 -4.95 -17.80 3.10
C THR A 146 -4.00 -16.92 3.93
N PRO A 147 -4.06 -16.94 5.27
CA PRO A 147 -3.17 -16.13 6.10
C PRO A 147 -1.69 -16.48 5.89
N LEU A 148 -0.88 -15.47 5.58
CA LEU A 148 0.55 -15.60 5.34
C LEU A 148 1.35 -14.76 6.34
N VAL A 149 2.40 -15.35 6.91
CA VAL A 149 3.38 -14.65 7.74
C VAL A 149 4.64 -14.44 6.92
N PHE A 150 5.13 -13.21 6.89
CA PHE A 150 6.37 -12.81 6.23
C PHE A 150 7.43 -12.44 7.27
N SER A 151 8.67 -12.78 6.96
CA SER A 151 9.85 -12.41 7.73
C SER A 151 11.06 -12.30 6.79
N ASP A 152 12.09 -11.59 7.19
CA ASP A 152 13.36 -11.55 6.45
C ASP A 152 13.95 -12.95 6.27
N ALA A 153 14.53 -13.20 5.09
CA ALA A 153 15.37 -14.37 4.88
C ALA A 153 16.73 -14.21 5.60
N ALA A 154 17.47 -15.31 5.71
CA ALA A 154 18.77 -15.29 6.38
C ALA A 154 19.74 -14.32 5.67
N GLY A 155 20.34 -13.41 6.45
CA GLY A 155 21.26 -12.39 5.94
C GLY A 155 20.63 -11.01 5.73
N HIS A 156 19.30 -10.91 5.82
CA HIS A 156 18.57 -9.64 5.72
C HIS A 156 18.08 -9.18 7.10
N SER A 157 18.01 -7.88 7.27
CA SER A 157 17.55 -7.20 8.49
C SER A 157 17.35 -5.71 8.21
N LYS A 158 16.99 -4.93 9.23
CA LYS A 158 16.95 -3.46 9.13
C LYS A 158 18.24 -2.81 8.61
N ASP A 159 19.40 -3.40 8.93
CA ASP A 159 20.71 -2.87 8.57
C ASP A 159 21.18 -3.39 7.19
N ALA A 160 20.47 -4.39 6.64
CA ALA A 160 20.67 -4.93 5.30
C ALA A 160 19.30 -5.33 4.70
N PRO A 161 18.46 -4.35 4.31
CA PRO A 161 17.12 -4.64 3.80
C PRO A 161 17.16 -5.53 2.56
N GLY A 162 16.17 -6.40 2.41
CA GLY A 162 15.94 -7.17 1.20
C GLY A 162 15.44 -6.31 0.05
N ALA A 163 15.63 -6.77 -1.18
CA ALA A 163 15.14 -6.16 -2.41
C ALA A 163 13.96 -6.94 -3.01
N THR A 164 13.39 -7.90 -2.27
CA THR A 164 12.19 -8.64 -2.70
C THR A 164 10.92 -7.95 -2.23
N GLY A 165 10.05 -7.56 -3.16
CA GLY A 165 8.76 -6.95 -2.85
C GLY A 165 7.65 -7.96 -2.53
N ILE A 166 6.52 -7.47 -2.03
CA ILE A 166 5.29 -8.24 -1.81
C ILE A 166 4.20 -7.66 -2.69
N GLN A 167 3.44 -8.50 -3.39
CA GLN A 167 2.37 -8.07 -4.29
C GLN A 167 1.08 -8.83 -4.00
N VAL A 168 0.01 -8.12 -3.68
CA VAL A 168 -1.34 -8.68 -3.62
C VAL A 168 -1.95 -8.59 -5.02
N ASN A 169 -2.27 -9.75 -5.59
CA ASN A 169 -2.79 -9.79 -6.95
C ASN A 169 -4.24 -9.27 -7.05
N PRO A 170 -4.67 -8.83 -8.24
CA PRO A 170 -6.01 -8.29 -8.46
C PRO A 170 -7.14 -9.18 -7.96
N GLY A 171 -8.08 -8.56 -7.24
CA GLY A 171 -9.28 -9.22 -6.70
C GLY A 171 -9.03 -10.12 -5.49
N VAL A 172 -7.79 -10.19 -4.99
CA VAL A 172 -7.44 -10.95 -3.80
C VAL A 172 -7.80 -10.16 -2.53
N HIS A 173 -8.35 -10.86 -1.54
CA HIS A 173 -8.55 -10.37 -0.18
C HIS A 173 -7.45 -10.97 0.71
N ALA A 174 -6.26 -10.39 0.72
CA ALA A 174 -5.08 -10.95 1.37
C ALA A 174 -5.09 -10.72 2.89
N ASP A 175 -4.55 -11.68 3.63
CA ASP A 175 -4.30 -11.61 5.07
C ASP A 175 -2.80 -11.86 5.30
N ILE A 176 -2.07 -10.78 5.63
CA ILE A 176 -0.61 -10.80 5.74
C ILE A 176 -0.21 -10.37 7.15
N THR A 177 0.71 -11.09 7.75
CA THR A 177 1.38 -10.71 9.00
C THR A 177 2.86 -10.42 8.73
N LEU A 178 3.34 -9.22 9.07
CA LEU A 178 4.75 -8.88 9.07
C LEU A 178 5.38 -9.22 10.42
N ASN A 179 6.49 -9.95 10.40
CA ASN A 179 7.24 -10.33 11.59
C ASN A 179 8.75 -10.20 11.35
N GLY A 180 9.25 -8.96 11.46
CA GLY A 180 10.65 -8.67 11.19
C GLY A 180 10.93 -8.64 9.69
N VAL A 181 10.24 -7.74 8.97
CA VAL A 181 10.36 -7.57 7.51
C VAL A 181 10.99 -6.22 7.19
N HIS A 182 12.09 -6.22 6.46
CA HIS A 182 12.81 -5.03 6.04
C HIS A 182 13.08 -5.07 4.54
N VAL A 183 12.36 -4.24 3.79
CA VAL A 183 12.40 -4.24 2.31
C VAL A 183 12.74 -2.84 1.80
N SER A 184 13.75 -2.76 0.94
CA SER A 184 14.00 -1.61 0.08
C SER A 184 13.80 -2.01 -1.38
N HIS A 185 12.71 -1.55 -1.97
CA HIS A 185 12.25 -2.04 -3.28
C HIS A 185 11.60 -0.94 -4.12
N THR A 186 11.34 -1.18 -5.40
CA THR A 186 10.62 -0.21 -6.25
C THR A 186 9.23 0.08 -5.68
N ILE A 187 8.47 -0.96 -5.32
CA ILE A 187 7.26 -0.86 -4.49
C ILE A 187 7.33 -2.02 -3.48
N PRO A 188 7.74 -1.77 -2.22
CA PRO A 188 7.92 -2.83 -1.23
C PRO A 188 6.68 -3.69 -0.98
N LEU A 189 5.50 -3.07 -0.91
CA LEU A 189 4.22 -3.75 -0.79
C LEU A 189 3.20 -3.14 -1.73
N ASN A 190 2.66 -3.93 -2.65
CA ASN A 190 1.80 -3.46 -3.72
C ASN A 190 0.43 -4.14 -3.68
N ILE A 191 -0.64 -3.38 -3.47
CA ILE A 191 -2.01 -3.87 -3.59
C ILE A 191 -2.51 -3.50 -4.98
N ILE A 192 -2.55 -4.46 -5.90
CA ILE A 192 -2.89 -4.14 -7.29
C ILE A 192 -4.40 -3.96 -7.44
N THR A 193 -4.84 -2.78 -7.89
CA THR A 193 -6.23 -2.53 -8.27
C THR A 193 -6.71 -3.53 -9.34
N ASP A 194 -7.87 -4.15 -9.10
CA ASP A 194 -8.54 -5.01 -10.06
C ASP A 194 -9.24 -4.22 -11.17
N CYS A 195 -8.44 -3.50 -11.96
CA CYS A 195 -8.94 -2.51 -12.90
C CYS A 195 -9.81 -3.08 -14.04
N THR A 196 -9.90 -4.40 -14.19
CA THR A 196 -10.75 -5.07 -15.19
C THR A 196 -12.01 -5.67 -14.60
N SER A 197 -12.20 -5.60 -13.28
CA SER A 197 -13.44 -6.03 -12.62
C SER A 197 -14.55 -5.01 -12.86
N THR A 198 -14.94 -4.85 -14.12
CA THR A 198 -16.08 -4.04 -14.55
C THR A 198 -17.12 -4.96 -15.17
N GLU A 199 -18.35 -4.47 -15.32
CA GLU A 199 -19.48 -5.25 -15.86
C GLU A 199 -19.15 -5.98 -17.18
N ASN A 200 -18.29 -5.40 -18.02
CA ASN A 200 -17.91 -5.94 -19.32
C ASN A 200 -16.43 -6.38 -19.42
N GLY A 201 -15.68 -6.37 -18.33
CA GLY A 201 -14.26 -6.74 -18.31
C GLY A 201 -13.31 -5.69 -18.89
N SER A 202 -13.80 -4.49 -19.22
CA SER A 202 -12.95 -3.38 -19.70
C SER A 202 -12.18 -2.74 -18.55
N LYS A 203 -11.09 -2.04 -18.87
CA LYS A 203 -10.37 -1.24 -17.89
C LYS A 203 -11.26 -0.11 -17.36
N ALA A 204 -11.42 -0.05 -16.04
CA ALA A 204 -12.15 1.00 -15.35
C ALA A 204 -11.48 2.37 -15.55
N SER A 205 -12.30 3.42 -15.70
CA SER A 205 -11.84 4.82 -15.66
C SER A 205 -11.69 5.36 -14.24
N ASP A 206 -12.45 4.80 -13.30
CA ASP A 206 -12.50 5.17 -11.90
C ASP A 206 -13.05 3.99 -11.08
N SER A 207 -12.89 4.06 -9.75
CA SER A 207 -13.27 3.00 -8.83
C SER A 207 -14.77 2.71 -8.76
N THR A 208 -15.65 3.62 -9.20
CA THR A 208 -17.11 3.40 -9.14
C THR A 208 -17.59 2.36 -10.16
N GLN A 209 -16.77 2.06 -11.15
CA GLN A 209 -17.02 1.02 -12.16
C GLN A 209 -16.60 -0.37 -11.69
N LEU A 210 -15.87 -0.47 -10.59
CA LEU A 210 -15.33 -1.72 -10.09
C LEU A 210 -16.40 -2.55 -9.36
N GLN A 211 -16.49 -3.84 -9.70
CA GLN A 211 -17.35 -4.82 -9.03
C GLN A 211 -16.66 -5.45 -7.82
N THR A 212 -15.33 -5.53 -7.85
CA THR A 212 -14.49 -6.02 -6.76
C THR A 212 -13.34 -5.06 -6.50
N ARG A 213 -12.91 -5.00 -5.24
CA ARG A 213 -11.69 -4.31 -4.82
C ARG A 213 -10.67 -5.33 -4.38
N THR A 214 -9.40 -5.06 -4.63
CA THR A 214 -8.31 -5.81 -4.03
C THR A 214 -8.11 -5.33 -2.61
N GLU A 215 -8.02 -6.25 -1.65
CA GLU A 215 -7.99 -5.92 -0.23
C GLU A 215 -6.78 -6.54 0.45
N LEU A 216 -6.20 -5.81 1.40
CA LEU A 216 -5.17 -6.31 2.27
C LEU A 216 -5.52 -6.01 3.73
N TYR A 217 -5.61 -7.06 4.54
CA TYR A 217 -5.51 -6.99 5.99
C TYR A 217 -4.06 -7.26 6.40
N LEU A 218 -3.36 -6.22 6.85
CA LEU A 218 -1.96 -6.25 7.24
C LEU A 218 -1.83 -6.21 8.77
N VAL A 219 -1.28 -7.27 9.35
CA VAL A 219 -0.97 -7.34 10.78
C VAL A 219 0.51 -7.07 11.01
N VAL A 220 0.82 -6.20 11.96
CA VAL A 220 2.18 -5.98 12.48
C VAL A 220 2.33 -6.79 13.77
N SER A 221 3.19 -7.82 13.76
CA SER A 221 3.36 -8.71 14.94
C SER A 221 3.87 -7.97 16.16
N ASP A 222 3.50 -8.39 17.35
CA ASP A 222 3.95 -7.77 18.60
C ASP A 222 5.47 -7.80 18.72
N ARG A 223 6.02 -6.68 19.19
CA ARG A 223 7.46 -6.43 19.37
C ARG A 223 8.30 -6.65 18.11
N SER A 224 7.69 -6.78 16.94
CA SER A 224 8.42 -6.84 15.67
C SER A 224 8.80 -5.43 15.22
N ASP A 225 9.92 -5.33 14.50
CA ASP A 225 10.34 -4.12 13.81
C ASP A 225 10.25 -4.39 12.31
N ASN A 226 9.59 -3.51 11.58
CA ASN A 226 9.35 -3.69 10.15
C ASN A 226 9.57 -2.37 9.40
N SER A 227 10.16 -2.44 8.22
CA SER A 227 10.43 -1.28 7.37
C SER A 227 10.17 -1.59 5.90
N LEU A 228 9.40 -0.73 5.25
CA LEU A 228 9.07 -0.80 3.83
C LEU A 228 9.46 0.54 3.19
N SER A 229 10.59 0.57 2.48
CA SER A 229 11.14 1.81 1.90
C SER A 229 11.21 1.72 0.39
N SER A 230 10.53 2.63 -0.29
CA SER A 230 10.66 2.78 -1.74
C SER A 230 11.93 3.54 -2.09
N HIS A 231 12.74 2.99 -2.99
CA HIS A 231 13.93 3.68 -3.51
C HIS A 231 13.71 4.32 -4.89
N GLU A 232 12.54 4.11 -5.50
CA GLU A 232 12.24 4.59 -6.85
C GLU A 232 11.36 5.83 -6.82
N ASN A 233 11.56 6.74 -7.78
CA ASN A 233 10.73 7.93 -7.88
C ASN A 233 9.28 7.53 -8.19
N TYR A 234 8.34 8.29 -7.65
CA TYR A 234 6.90 8.16 -7.93
C TYR A 234 6.26 6.87 -7.44
N ARG A 235 6.98 6.08 -6.65
CA ARG A 235 6.50 4.81 -6.10
C ARG A 235 6.33 4.88 -4.58
N PRO A 236 5.17 4.46 -4.04
CA PRO A 236 4.95 4.45 -2.60
C PRO A 236 5.64 3.27 -1.92
N GLY A 237 5.81 3.37 -0.60
CA GLY A 237 6.32 2.25 0.22
C GLY A 237 5.28 1.14 0.34
N ILE A 238 4.02 1.51 0.59
CA ILE A 238 2.85 0.65 0.44
C ILE A 238 1.92 1.27 -0.60
N ARG A 239 1.73 0.62 -1.74
CA ARG A 239 0.75 1.07 -2.73
C ARG A 239 -0.63 0.56 -2.38
N CYS A 240 -1.52 1.50 -2.07
CA CYS A 240 -2.96 1.32 -2.00
C CYS A 240 -3.58 2.43 -2.86
N GLY A 241 -3.73 2.17 -4.16
CA GLY A 241 -4.31 3.12 -5.11
C GLY A 241 -5.83 3.05 -5.13
N GLU A 242 -6.44 3.95 -5.90
CA GLU A 242 -7.88 3.95 -6.16
C GLU A 242 -8.38 2.54 -6.55
N GLY A 243 -9.49 2.11 -5.95
CA GLY A 243 -10.06 0.77 -6.11
C GLY A 243 -9.43 -0.33 -5.27
N ALA A 244 -8.49 -0.02 -4.37
CA ALA A 244 -7.93 -0.95 -3.40
C ALA A 244 -8.29 -0.57 -1.95
N ASN A 245 -8.26 -1.55 -1.06
CA ASN A 245 -8.50 -1.39 0.38
C ASN A 245 -7.29 -1.89 1.17
N LEU A 246 -6.85 -1.12 2.16
CA LEU A 246 -5.81 -1.49 3.11
C LEU A 246 -6.32 -1.28 4.53
N THR A 247 -6.27 -2.34 5.33
CA THR A 247 -6.42 -2.28 6.78
C THR A 247 -5.08 -2.67 7.42
N ILE A 248 -4.51 -1.80 8.24
CA ILE A 248 -3.32 -2.08 9.05
C ILE A 248 -3.77 -2.29 10.49
N ASP A 249 -3.30 -3.35 11.13
CA ASP A 249 -3.61 -3.69 12.51
C ASP A 249 -2.35 -4.18 13.25
N ASP A 250 -2.43 -4.31 14.57
CA ASP A 250 -1.44 -5.04 15.36
C ASP A 250 -1.91 -6.49 15.65
N GLU A 251 -1.17 -7.22 16.48
CA GLU A 251 -1.47 -8.63 16.77
C GLU A 251 -2.84 -8.82 17.46
N THR A 252 -3.36 -7.77 18.11
CA THR A 252 -4.75 -7.75 18.60
C THR A 252 -5.69 -7.32 17.48
N ARG A 253 -6.07 -8.28 16.64
CA ARG A 253 -6.98 -8.00 15.51
C ARG A 253 -8.31 -7.41 15.97
N ASN A 254 -8.66 -6.24 15.46
CA ASN A 254 -9.90 -5.51 15.73
C ASN A 254 -11.10 -6.07 14.96
N ILE A 255 -11.23 -7.40 14.98
CA ILE A 255 -12.30 -8.16 14.35
C ILE A 255 -13.04 -8.92 15.45
N ASP A 256 -14.37 -8.85 15.45
CA ASP A 256 -15.20 -9.61 16.39
C ASP A 256 -15.28 -11.10 16.02
N SER A 257 -15.86 -11.90 16.91
CA SER A 257 -16.08 -13.34 16.66
C SER A 257 -16.93 -13.68 15.42
N ALA A 258 -17.64 -12.72 14.84
CA ALA A 258 -18.44 -12.88 13.64
C ALA A 258 -17.70 -12.43 12.36
N GLY A 259 -16.45 -11.98 12.48
CA GLY A 259 -15.64 -11.53 11.36
C GLY A 259 -15.85 -10.05 10.98
N ASN A 260 -16.54 -9.27 11.80
CA ASN A 260 -16.76 -7.84 11.54
C ASN A 260 -15.74 -6.98 12.26
N GLU A 261 -15.32 -5.89 11.61
CA GLU A 261 -14.47 -4.88 12.24
C GLU A 261 -15.18 -4.22 13.43
N VAL A 262 -14.46 -4.08 14.55
CA VAL A 262 -14.92 -3.35 15.73
C VAL A 262 -14.48 -1.89 15.62
N VAL A 263 -15.38 -1.05 15.14
CA VAL A 263 -15.11 0.38 14.90
C VAL A 263 -15.55 1.25 16.10
N PRO A 264 -14.63 2.01 16.73
CA PRO A 264 -14.96 2.99 17.76
C PRO A 264 -15.85 4.13 17.23
N VAL A 265 -16.67 4.72 18.10
CA VAL A 265 -17.47 5.90 17.76
C VAL A 265 -17.17 7.00 18.77
N GLY A 266 -16.63 8.13 18.30
CA GLY A 266 -16.26 9.25 19.18
C GLY A 266 -15.13 8.90 20.17
N GLY A 267 -14.22 8.02 19.76
CA GLY A 267 -13.06 7.61 20.56
C GLY A 267 -13.36 6.57 21.65
N ILE A 268 -14.54 5.93 21.62
CA ILE A 268 -14.93 4.89 22.58
C ILE A 268 -15.49 3.65 21.89
N ILE A 269 -15.41 2.52 22.59
CA ILE A 269 -16.07 1.28 22.22
C ILE A 269 -17.59 1.47 22.35
N ASN A 270 -18.30 1.30 21.23
CA ASN A 270 -19.74 1.62 21.11
C ASN A 270 -20.67 0.50 21.63
N HIS A 271 -20.18 -0.75 21.73
CA HIS A 271 -20.92 -1.90 22.24
C HIS A 271 -19.99 -2.94 22.88
N GLU A 272 -20.53 -3.76 23.77
CA GLU A 272 -19.77 -4.88 24.36
C GLU A 272 -19.59 -5.99 23.31
N THR A 273 -18.37 -6.47 23.15
CA THR A 273 -18.02 -7.51 22.17
C THR A 273 -16.75 -8.26 22.58
N THR A 274 -16.40 -9.31 21.85
CA THR A 274 -15.14 -10.05 22.04
C THR A 274 -14.43 -10.16 20.71
N LEU A 275 -13.18 -9.71 20.68
CA LEU A 275 -12.31 -9.82 19.50
C LEU A 275 -11.98 -11.28 19.22
N ILE A 276 -11.60 -11.58 17.98
CA ILE A 276 -11.25 -12.93 17.52
C ILE A 276 -10.07 -13.53 18.29
N GLY A 277 -9.18 -12.69 18.84
CA GLY A 277 -8.10 -13.07 19.76
C GLY A 277 -8.54 -13.34 21.21
N GLY A 278 -9.84 -13.22 21.52
CA GLY A 278 -10.40 -13.48 22.85
C GLY A 278 -10.43 -12.28 23.80
N LYS A 279 -9.92 -11.12 23.38
CA LYS A 279 -9.99 -9.87 24.16
C LYS A 279 -11.44 -9.40 24.27
N HIS A 280 -11.93 -9.29 25.50
CA HIS A 280 -13.28 -8.83 25.77
C HIS A 280 -13.30 -7.31 25.94
N LEU A 281 -14.15 -6.64 25.17
CA LEU A 281 -14.30 -5.19 25.16
C LEU A 281 -15.65 -4.81 25.76
N LYS A 282 -15.66 -3.80 26.63
CA LYS A 282 -16.89 -3.28 27.23
C LYS A 282 -17.27 -1.97 26.55
N LYS A 283 -18.58 -1.76 26.45
CA LYS A 283 -19.13 -0.48 26.01
C LYS A 283 -18.62 0.66 26.90
N GLY A 284 -18.11 1.72 26.27
CA GLY A 284 -17.61 2.92 26.94
C GLY A 284 -16.14 2.89 27.30
N GLU A 285 -15.43 1.78 27.06
CA GLU A 285 -13.96 1.77 27.12
C GLU A 285 -13.36 2.68 26.03
N VAL A 286 -12.18 3.23 26.28
CA VAL A 286 -11.48 4.08 25.31
C VAL A 286 -10.99 3.25 24.13
N HIS A 287 -10.94 3.85 22.94
CA HIS A 287 -10.57 3.14 21.70
C HIS A 287 -9.18 2.48 21.77
N THR A 288 -8.23 3.02 22.54
CA THR A 288 -6.90 2.43 22.76
C THR A 288 -6.93 1.07 23.46
N THR A 289 -8.10 0.63 23.95
CA THR A 289 -8.32 -0.75 24.41
C THR A 289 -8.35 -1.73 23.24
N LEU A 290 -8.40 -1.25 21.99
CA LEU A 290 -8.24 -2.08 20.81
C LEU A 290 -6.78 -2.52 20.62
N ASP A 291 -5.82 -1.62 20.89
CA ASP A 291 -4.39 -1.86 20.68
C ASP A 291 -3.86 -3.08 21.44
N SER A 292 -2.89 -3.77 20.84
CA SER A 292 -2.05 -4.72 21.55
C SER A 292 -1.29 -4.04 22.70
N GLU A 293 -0.93 -4.81 23.73
CA GLU A 293 -0.12 -4.33 24.85
C GLU A 293 1.36 -4.16 24.46
N GLU A 294 1.83 -4.90 23.46
CA GLU A 294 3.22 -4.86 22.98
C GLU A 294 3.31 -4.66 21.46
N PRO A 295 2.69 -3.61 20.89
CA PRO A 295 2.53 -3.46 19.45
C PRO A 295 3.90 -3.43 18.74
N GLY A 296 3.98 -4.05 17.57
CA GLY A 296 5.13 -3.91 16.68
C GLY A 296 5.18 -2.53 15.99
N SER A 297 6.34 -2.23 15.41
CA SER A 297 6.57 -1.02 14.60
C SER A 297 6.53 -1.32 13.10
N LEU A 298 5.95 -0.38 12.35
CA LEU A 298 6.01 -0.35 10.90
C LEU A 298 6.43 1.05 10.43
N THR A 299 7.62 1.14 9.86
CA THR A 299 8.09 2.33 9.16
C THR A 299 7.84 2.16 7.67
N VAL A 300 7.19 3.15 7.05
CA VAL A 300 6.94 3.16 5.61
C VAL A 300 7.50 4.44 5.02
N GLU A 301 8.30 4.32 3.99
CA GLU A 301 8.91 5.44 3.28
C GLU A 301 8.53 5.41 1.80
N GLY A 302 7.93 6.50 1.33
CA GLY A 302 7.59 6.70 -0.08
C GLY A 302 8.75 7.29 -0.87
N GLY A 303 8.79 7.00 -2.16
CA GLY A 303 9.70 7.65 -3.09
C GLY A 303 9.26 9.06 -3.45
N TYR A 304 10.11 9.77 -4.18
CA TYR A 304 9.88 11.14 -4.68
C TYR A 304 8.47 11.33 -5.28
N GLY A 305 7.71 12.30 -4.80
CA GLY A 305 6.38 12.63 -5.34
C GLY A 305 5.28 11.57 -5.14
N ALA A 306 5.56 10.46 -4.46
CA ALA A 306 4.57 9.46 -4.06
C ALA A 306 4.21 9.61 -2.58
N SER A 307 3.12 8.95 -2.19
CA SER A 307 2.82 8.79 -0.77
C SER A 307 3.71 7.75 -0.10
N ALA A 308 3.77 7.73 1.23
CA ALA A 308 4.35 6.58 1.93
C ALA A 308 3.39 5.39 1.85
N ILE A 309 2.14 5.62 2.24
CA ILE A 309 1.03 4.65 2.18
C ILE A 309 -0.10 5.26 1.35
N GLY A 310 -0.42 4.63 0.21
CA GLY A 310 -1.49 5.08 -0.67
C GLY A 310 -1.07 5.11 -2.14
N GLY A 311 -1.34 6.22 -2.83
CA GLY A 311 -1.07 6.38 -4.26
C GLY A 311 0.36 6.78 -4.60
N GLY A 312 0.82 6.37 -5.79
CA GLY A 312 1.98 6.94 -6.48
C GLY A 312 1.71 8.34 -7.06
N MET A 313 2.65 8.87 -7.84
CA MET A 313 2.41 10.15 -8.53
C MET A 313 1.20 10.07 -9.46
N ALA A 314 0.38 11.13 -9.45
CA ALA A 314 -0.88 11.25 -10.18
C ALA A 314 -1.88 10.13 -9.88
N GLU A 315 -1.77 9.50 -8.71
CA GLU A 315 -2.66 8.44 -8.27
C GLU A 315 -3.31 8.82 -6.94
N THR A 316 -4.65 8.77 -6.95
CA THR A 316 -5.49 8.90 -5.75
C THR A 316 -5.30 7.68 -4.85
N GLY A 317 -5.25 7.90 -3.53
CA GLY A 317 -5.20 6.81 -2.57
C GLY A 317 -6.48 5.96 -2.57
N GLY A 318 -6.37 4.68 -2.21
CA GLY A 318 -7.51 3.80 -1.96
C GLY A 318 -8.16 4.06 -0.60
N ARG A 319 -8.98 3.12 -0.13
CA ARG A 319 -9.47 3.13 1.25
C ARG A 319 -8.36 2.66 2.18
N ILE A 320 -8.10 3.42 3.25
CA ILE A 320 -7.06 3.07 4.22
C ILE A 320 -7.65 3.13 5.63
N THR A 321 -7.49 2.06 6.40
CA THR A 321 -7.86 1.99 7.81
C THR A 321 -6.67 1.57 8.64
N ILE A 322 -6.40 2.28 9.75
CA ILE A 322 -5.41 1.88 10.75
C ILE A 322 -6.13 1.58 12.06
N ASN A 323 -6.00 0.33 12.48
CA ASN A 323 -6.66 -0.27 13.63
C ASN A 323 -5.75 -0.40 14.84
N GLY A 324 -4.44 -0.45 14.66
CA GLY A 324 -3.48 -0.63 15.74
C GLY A 324 -2.05 -0.50 15.27
N GLY A 325 -1.11 -0.73 16.20
CA GLY A 325 0.32 -0.70 15.94
C GLY A 325 1.01 0.66 16.14
N ALA A 326 2.34 0.66 16.01
CA ALA A 326 3.16 1.86 15.97
C ALA A 326 3.59 2.15 14.53
N ILE A 327 2.90 3.09 13.88
CA ILE A 327 3.04 3.36 12.45
C ILE A 327 3.74 4.69 12.23
N LEU A 328 4.81 4.65 11.44
CA LEU A 328 5.52 5.83 10.96
C LEU A 328 5.46 5.86 9.44
N ALA A 329 4.72 6.81 8.87
CA ALA A 329 4.58 7.00 7.43
C ALA A 329 5.27 8.29 7.00
N ARG A 330 6.30 8.18 6.14
CA ARG A 330 7.06 9.33 5.64
C ARG A 330 7.07 9.35 4.12
N ALA A 331 6.39 10.34 3.55
CA ALA A 331 6.65 10.67 2.16
C ALA A 331 8.05 11.27 2.03
N TYR A 332 8.67 11.13 0.87
CA TYR A 332 9.99 11.68 0.63
C TYR A 332 9.99 13.21 0.84
N TYR A 333 10.88 13.67 1.73
CA TYR A 333 11.09 15.09 2.00
C TYR A 333 12.43 15.53 1.40
N GLY A 334 12.40 16.02 0.17
CA GLY A 334 13.58 16.56 -0.51
C GLY A 334 13.61 18.09 -0.55
N THR A 335 14.56 18.62 -1.33
CA THR A 335 14.76 20.06 -1.52
C THR A 335 14.04 20.60 -2.76
N LYS A 336 13.28 19.76 -3.47
CA LYS A 336 12.63 20.14 -4.73
C LYS A 336 11.16 20.43 -4.47
N ASN A 337 10.65 21.49 -5.08
CA ASN A 337 9.24 21.88 -4.92
C ASN A 337 8.29 20.74 -5.31
N THR A 338 8.70 19.84 -6.21
CA THR A 338 7.96 18.71 -6.74
C THR A 338 7.83 17.49 -5.81
N ASP A 339 8.41 17.57 -4.60
CA ASP A 339 8.26 16.56 -3.53
C ASP A 339 6.92 16.73 -2.82
N THR A 340 5.81 16.36 -3.48
CA THR A 340 4.49 16.80 -3.03
C THR A 340 3.51 15.69 -2.63
N GLY A 341 3.96 14.44 -2.53
CA GLY A 341 3.11 13.32 -2.08
C GLY A 341 2.72 13.42 -0.60
N ALA A 342 1.53 12.91 -0.25
CA ALA A 342 1.09 12.88 1.14
C ALA A 342 1.78 11.76 1.94
N GLY A 343 1.90 11.88 3.26
CA GLY A 343 2.41 10.76 4.06
C GLY A 343 1.50 9.53 3.95
N ILE A 344 0.19 9.73 4.15
CA ILE A 344 -0.86 8.73 3.90
C ILE A 344 -1.94 9.35 3.00
N GLY A 345 -2.20 8.73 1.85
CA GLY A 345 -3.22 9.16 0.90
C GLY A 345 -2.72 9.25 -0.54
N GLY A 346 -2.97 10.38 -1.22
CA GLY A 346 -2.61 10.58 -2.62
C GLY A 346 -1.13 10.94 -2.82
N GLY A 347 -0.55 10.51 -3.94
CA GLY A 347 0.73 11.07 -4.39
C GLY A 347 0.54 12.46 -5.02
N ALA A 348 1.60 13.02 -5.57
CA ALA A 348 1.58 14.32 -6.24
C ALA A 348 0.51 14.33 -7.35
N GLY A 349 -0.53 15.17 -7.21
CA GLY A 349 -1.66 15.24 -8.15
C GLY A 349 -2.75 14.19 -7.99
N GLY A 350 -2.57 13.26 -7.06
CA GLY A 350 -3.63 12.38 -6.62
C GLY A 350 -4.52 13.07 -5.58
N GLU A 351 -5.78 12.67 -5.55
CA GLU A 351 -6.67 13.03 -4.45
C GLU A 351 -6.31 12.22 -3.20
N GLY A 352 -6.80 12.65 -2.03
CA GLY A 352 -6.36 12.05 -0.77
C GLY A 352 -6.74 10.57 -0.63
N SER A 353 -7.99 10.26 -0.91
CA SER A 353 -8.51 8.90 -1.00
C SER A 353 -9.74 8.92 -1.88
N ASP A 354 -9.97 7.85 -2.63
CA ASP A 354 -11.20 7.64 -3.38
C ASP A 354 -12.41 7.40 -2.46
N GLU A 355 -12.17 7.19 -1.17
CA GLU A 355 -13.24 7.01 -0.19
C GLU A 355 -12.94 7.65 1.17
N VAL A 356 -12.14 6.99 2.02
CA VAL A 356 -11.86 7.45 3.38
C VAL A 356 -10.53 6.90 3.90
N ILE A 357 -9.85 7.75 4.67
CA ILE A 357 -8.72 7.36 5.53
C ILE A 357 -9.22 7.38 6.97
N THR A 358 -9.15 6.24 7.65
CA THR A 358 -9.71 6.03 8.99
C THR A 358 -8.62 5.63 9.98
N TYR A 359 -8.61 6.26 11.16
CA TYR A 359 -7.75 5.90 12.28
C TYR A 359 -8.64 5.50 13.45
N ASN A 360 -8.71 4.20 13.75
CA ASN A 360 -9.51 3.67 14.85
C ASN A 360 -8.69 3.60 16.14
N SER A 361 -7.40 3.27 16.06
CA SER A 361 -6.48 3.22 17.21
C SER A 361 -5.01 3.20 16.75
N GLY A 362 -4.08 2.97 17.69
CA GLY A 362 -2.63 2.92 17.44
C GLY A 362 -1.90 4.23 17.74
N THR A 363 -0.57 4.18 17.61
CA THR A 363 0.30 5.36 17.62
C THR A 363 0.77 5.64 16.21
N ILE A 364 0.32 6.76 15.63
CA ILE A 364 0.53 7.06 14.22
C ILE A 364 1.25 8.39 14.07
N GLU A 365 2.40 8.37 13.41
CA GLU A 365 3.17 9.54 13.04
C GLU A 365 3.24 9.63 11.50
N VAL A 366 2.81 10.77 10.94
CA VAL A 366 2.67 10.94 9.49
C VAL A 366 3.34 12.22 9.01
N HIS A 367 4.25 12.08 8.05
CA HIS A 367 5.02 13.17 7.47
C HIS A 367 4.71 13.24 5.97
N GLY A 368 4.15 14.38 5.54
CA GLY A 368 4.01 14.69 4.12
C GLY A 368 5.35 15.09 3.48
N GLY A 369 5.38 15.09 2.16
CA GLY A 369 6.49 15.67 1.41
C GLY A 369 6.56 17.19 1.59
N TYR A 370 7.51 17.84 0.92
CA TYR A 370 7.77 19.28 0.97
C TYR A 370 6.51 20.16 0.82
N HIS A 371 5.58 19.79 -0.07
CA HIS A 371 4.26 20.44 -0.19
C HIS A 371 3.07 19.46 -0.03
N GLY A 372 3.33 18.25 0.49
CA GLY A 372 2.31 17.23 0.69
C GLY A 372 1.63 17.35 2.05
N ALA A 373 0.38 16.92 2.14
CA ALA A 373 -0.28 16.77 3.44
C ALA A 373 0.35 15.62 4.24
N GLY A 374 0.26 15.67 5.57
CA GLY A 374 0.51 14.45 6.37
C GLY A 374 -0.48 13.36 5.95
N THR A 375 -1.77 13.63 6.09
CA THR A 375 -2.85 12.77 5.59
C THR A 375 -3.72 13.53 4.60
N GLY A 376 -4.02 12.93 3.45
CA GLY A 376 -4.87 13.54 2.43
C GLY A 376 -4.18 13.56 1.07
N ALA A 377 -4.38 14.64 0.31
CA ALA A 377 -3.89 14.75 -1.06
C ALA A 377 -2.43 15.21 -1.13
N GLY A 378 -1.76 14.81 -2.21
CA GLY A 378 -0.54 15.47 -2.63
C GLY A 378 -0.83 16.79 -3.36
N CYS A 379 0.14 17.69 -3.41
CA CYS A 379 0.03 18.92 -4.19
C CYS A 379 0.38 18.67 -5.68
N TRP A 380 -0.25 19.40 -6.59
CA TRP A 380 0.19 19.47 -7.99
C TRP A 380 0.90 20.79 -8.21
N LEU A 381 2.16 20.74 -8.67
CA LEU A 381 2.84 21.94 -9.12
C LEU A 381 2.57 22.16 -10.61
N THR A 382 1.89 23.27 -10.90
CA THR A 382 1.73 23.82 -12.25
C THR A 382 2.95 24.61 -12.69
#